data_AF-A0A1C6BYN6-F1
#
_entry.id   AF-A0A1C6BYN6-F1
#
_cell.length_a   1.000
_cell.length_b   1.000
_cell.length_c   1.000
_cell.angle_alpha   90.00
_cell.angle_beta   90.00
_cell.angle_gamma   90.00
#
_symmetry.space_group_name_H-M   'P 1'
#
loop_
_entity.id
_entity.type
_entity.pdbx_description
1 polymer ?
#
loop_
_entity_poly.entity_id
_entity_poly.type
_entity_poly.pdbx_seq_one_letter_code
_entity_poly.pdbx_strand_id
1 'polypeptide(L)' 'MDIKEIISQQYGIPSLPKRTSEAMAYVPFQQFDSPTYSPLQGLESGTMFPVLNKPFYGKKCGEGLD' A
#
# COMPACT_ATOMS: atom_id res chain seq x y z
N MET A 1 -9.53 15.40 -25.51
CA MET A 1 -9.60 14.04 -24.92
C MET A 1 -9.49 14.18 -23.42
N ASP A 2 -10.30 13.43 -22.68
CA ASP A 2 -10.23 13.38 -21.22
C ASP A 2 -8.90 12.73 -20.79
N ILE A 3 -8.31 13.20 -19.68
CA ILE A 3 -7.02 12.69 -19.18
C ILE A 3 -7.10 11.18 -18.90
N LYS A 4 -8.26 10.70 -18.44
CA LYS A 4 -8.49 9.28 -18.16
C LYS A 4 -8.45 8.43 -19.42
N GLU A 5 -8.93 8.98 -20.53
CA GLU A 5 -8.99 8.32 -21.83
C GLU A 5 -7.59 8.17 -22.43
N ILE A 6 -6.73 9.18 -22.27
CA ILE A 6 -5.32 9.15 -22.69
C ILE A 6 -4.55 8.07 -21.91
N ILE A 7 -4.73 8.01 -20.59
CA ILE A 7 -4.03 7.02 -19.73
C ILE A 7 -4.46 5.59 -20.05
N SER A 8 -5.76 5.37 -20.25
CA SER A 8 -6.30 4.04 -20.61
C SER A 8 -5.79 3.56 -21.97
N GLN A 9 -5.74 4.43 -22.97
CA GLN A 9 -5.28 4.10 -24.33
C GLN A 9 -3.78 3.81 -24.35
N GLN A 10 -2.97 4.59 -23.63
CA GLN A 10 -1.52 4.50 -23.69
C GLN A 10 -0.93 3.37 -22.82
N TYR A 11 -1.56 3.06 -21.68
CA TYR A 11 -1.00 2.12 -20.69
C TYR A 11 -1.87 0.88 -20.45
N GLY A 12 -3.06 0.79 -21.07
CA GLY A 12 -3.97 -0.34 -20.87
C GLY A 12 -4.48 -0.48 -19.44
N ILE A 13 -4.38 0.58 -18.63
CA ILE A 13 -4.79 0.56 -17.23
C ILE A 13 -6.32 0.74 -17.19
N PRO A 14 -7.09 -0.27 -16.76
CA PRO A 14 -8.53 -0.14 -16.64
C PRO A 14 -8.88 0.92 -15.60
N SER A 15 -10.03 1.58 -15.78
CA SER A 15 -10.55 2.47 -14.75
C SER A 15 -10.74 1.71 -13.44
N LEU A 16 -10.48 2.41 -12.33
CA LEU A 16 -10.70 1.84 -11.01
C LEU A 16 -12.19 1.45 -10.84
N PRO A 17 -12.50 0.38 -10.08
CA PRO A 17 -13.88 -0.04 -9.86
C PRO A 17 -14.70 1.07 -9.18
N LYS A 18 -16.02 1.10 -9.42
CA LYS A 18 -16.94 2.12 -8.85
C LYS A 18 -16.86 2.25 -7.33
N ARG A 19 -16.44 1.19 -6.64
CA ARG A 19 -16.10 1.17 -5.20
C ARG A 19 -14.64 0.79 -5.05
N THR A 20 -13.77 1.78 -5.06
CA THR A 20 -12.35 1.61 -4.73
C THR A 20 -12.20 1.43 -3.24
N SER A 21 -11.57 0.35 -2.80
CA SER A 21 -11.06 0.27 -1.42
C SER A 21 -10.04 1.39 -1.21
N GLU A 22 -10.14 2.09 -0.08
CA GLU A 22 -9.13 3.09 0.31
C GLU A 22 -7.79 2.36 0.51
N ALA A 23 -6.79 2.73 -0.29
CA ALA A 23 -5.47 2.13 -0.17
C ALA A 23 -4.75 2.70 1.07
N MET A 24 -4.41 1.85 2.03
CA MET A 24 -3.54 2.22 3.15
C MET A 24 -2.06 2.00 2.75
N ALA A 25 -1.57 2.71 1.75
CA ALA A 25 -0.13 2.76 1.48
C ALA A 25 0.50 3.94 2.24
N TYR A 26 0.47 3.88 3.57
CA TYR A 26 1.28 4.80 4.36
C TYR A 26 2.70 4.27 4.43
N VAL A 27 3.56 4.76 3.53
CA VAL A 27 5.00 4.58 3.64
C VAL A 27 5.54 5.81 4.37
N PRO A 28 5.88 5.73 5.67
CA PRO A 28 6.47 6.84 6.40
C PRO A 28 7.80 7.24 5.77
N PHE A 29 8.15 8.51 5.92
CA PHE A 29 9.46 9.04 5.55
C PHE A 29 10.56 8.21 6.24
N GLN A 30 11.49 7.67 5.44
CA GLN A 30 12.54 6.78 5.91
C GLN A 30 13.85 7.57 6.07
N GLN A 31 14.24 7.83 7.31
CA GLN A 31 15.54 8.44 7.59
C GLN A 31 16.62 7.35 7.66
N PHE A 32 17.80 7.62 7.10
CA PHE A 32 18.93 6.68 7.06
C PHE A 32 19.54 6.36 8.43
N ASP A 33 19.22 7.15 9.46
CA ASP A 33 19.64 6.96 10.85
C ASP A 33 18.71 6.02 11.64
N SER A 34 17.63 5.53 11.03
CA SER A 34 16.71 4.61 11.69
C SER A 34 17.30 3.20 11.82
N PRO A 35 16.98 2.46 12.89
CA PRO A 35 17.35 1.06 13.01
C PRO A 35 16.78 0.26 11.83
N THR A 36 17.63 -0.50 11.16
CA THR A 36 17.24 -1.38 10.05
C THR A 36 17.51 -2.84 10.39
N TYR A 37 16.74 -3.73 9.78
CA TYR A 37 17.02 -5.16 9.82
C TYR A 37 18.30 -5.49 9.05
N SER A 38 18.89 -6.66 9.34
CA SER A 38 19.87 -7.24 8.42
C SER A 38 19.22 -7.59 7.08
N PRO A 39 20.00 -7.77 5.99
CA PRO A 39 19.44 -8.12 4.69
C PRO A 39 18.56 -9.38 4.70
N LEU A 40 18.94 -10.42 5.47
CA LEU A 40 18.17 -11.65 5.57
C LEU A 40 16.82 -11.42 6.27
N GLN A 41 16.83 -10.72 7.40
CA GLN A 41 15.61 -10.37 8.13
C GLN A 41 14.70 -9.44 7.33
N GLY A 42 15.27 -8.51 6.55
CA GLY A 42 14.51 -7.63 5.68
C GLY A 42 13.81 -8.39 4.56
N LEU A 43 14.48 -9.40 3.99
CA LEU A 43 13.90 -10.30 3.01
C LEU A 43 12.74 -11.12 3.61
N GLU A 44 12.93 -11.67 4.81
CA GLU A 44 11.89 -12.46 5.50
C GLU A 44 10.66 -11.62 5.90
N SER A 45 10.87 -10.37 6.34
CA SER A 45 9.81 -9.47 6.80
C SER A 45 9.17 -8.63 5.69
N GLY A 46 9.75 -8.62 4.48
CA GLY A 46 9.28 -7.80 3.36
C GLY A 46 9.57 -6.30 3.51
N THR A 47 10.38 -5.90 4.49
CA THR A 47 10.78 -4.51 4.74
C THR A 47 12.11 -4.44 5.47
N MET A 48 12.98 -3.49 5.12
CA MET A 48 14.21 -3.24 5.89
C MET A 48 13.96 -2.50 7.21
N PHE A 49 12.77 -1.92 7.37
CA PHE A 49 12.46 -1.02 8.47
C PHE A 49 11.51 -1.69 9.47
N PRO A 50 11.94 -1.96 10.71
CA PRO A 50 11.11 -2.58 11.74
C PRO A 50 9.80 -1.84 12.00
N VAL A 51 9.80 -0.50 11.86
CA VAL A 51 8.60 0.34 12.02
C VAL A 51 7.49 0.01 11.01
N LEU A 52 7.82 -0.64 9.89
CA LEU A 52 6.87 -1.08 8.86
C LEU A 52 6.41 -2.52 9.04
N ASN A 53 7.11 -3.33 9.83
CA ASN A 53 6.78 -4.72 10.09
C ASN A 53 5.65 -4.81 11.14
N LYS A 54 4.46 -4.32 10.78
CA LYS A 54 3.29 -4.30 11.65
C LYS A 54 2.25 -5.33 11.16
N PRO A 55 1.59 -6.05 12.08
CA PRO A 55 0.50 -6.94 11.71
C PRO A 55 -0.62 -6.17 11.00
N PHE A 56 -1.13 -6.74 9.92
CA PHE A 56 -2.26 -6.18 9.19
C PHE A 56 -3.58 -6.49 9.92
N TYR A 57 -4.09 -5.54 10.68
CA TYR A 57 -5.40 -5.64 11.33
C TYR A 57 -6.50 -5.13 10.40
N GLY A 58 -6.63 -5.74 9.21
CA GLY A 58 -7.70 -5.41 8.27
C GLY A 58 -9.06 -5.58 8.94
N LYS A 59 -9.62 -4.50 9.51
CA LYS A 59 -11.01 -4.49 9.94
C LYS A 59 -11.85 -4.61 8.67
N LYS A 60 -12.76 -5.59 8.64
CA LYS A 60 -13.87 -5.56 7.68
C LYS A 60 -14.62 -4.26 7.92
N CYS A 61 -14.60 -3.34 6.96
CA CYS A 61 -15.57 -2.25 6.95
C CYS A 61 -16.95 -2.89 6.71
N GLY A 62 -17.78 -3.03 7.76
CA GLY A 62 -19.21 -3.37 7.59
C GLY A 62 -19.87 -4.28 8.63
N GLU A 63 -19.16 -4.87 9.59
CA GLU A 63 -19.81 -5.70 10.63
C GLU A 63 -20.09 -4.84 11.87
N GLY A 64 -21.30 -4.27 11.97
CA GLY A 64 -21.71 -3.53 13.19
C GLY A 64 -22.86 -2.52 13.06
N LEU A 65 -23.80 -2.70 12.13
CA LEU A 65 -25.11 -2.02 12.18
C LEU A 65 -26.19 -3.11 12.12
N ASP A 66 -26.38 -3.78 13.26
CA ASP A 66 -27.67 -4.35 13.67
C ASP A 66 -28.45 -3.20 14.33
#